data_AF-T0YIM5-F1
#
_entry.id   AF-T0YIM5-F1
#
_cell.length_a   1.000
_cell.length_b   1.000
_cell.length_c   1.000
_cell.angle_alpha   90.00
_cell.angle_beta   90.00
_cell.angle_gamma   90.00
#
_symmetry.space_group_name_H-M   'P 1'
#
loop_
_entity.id
_entity.type
_entity.pdbx_description
1 polymer ?
#
loop_
_entity_poly.entity_id
_entity_poly.type
_entity_poly.pdbx_seq_one_letter_code
_entity_poly.pdbx_strand_id
1 'polypeptide(L)'
;SAGGLVVGLRGEFPGRPIVYRVGTGDPVARNRVINGLLAVGATVELSREEGTTPRGRRRPRDAEAAMRIAQHPGRGVRGRIPLRVTPGEVANLQRLSREGSGGRITISKEDARRVLEGKWSLTEAVSAKLLPTPVRDGPR
;
A
#
# COMPACT_ATOMS: atom_id res chain seq x y z
N SER A 1 -5.67 7.19 4.97
CA SER A 1 -5.62 7.04 3.49
C SER A 1 -4.69 8.10 2.91
N ALA A 2 -4.24 7.96 1.66
CA ALA A 2 -3.37 8.96 1.02
C ALA A 2 -4.01 10.37 0.99
N GLY A 3 -5.34 10.46 0.87
CA GLY A 3 -6.05 11.74 0.88
C GLY A 3 -5.92 12.52 2.18
N GLY A 4 -6.05 11.86 3.33
CA GLY A 4 -5.88 12.53 4.63
C GLY A 4 -4.47 13.11 4.82
N LEU A 5 -3.44 12.41 4.37
CA LEU A 5 -2.06 12.89 4.38
C LEU A 5 -1.90 14.15 3.52
N VAL A 6 -2.48 14.15 2.32
CA VAL A 6 -2.38 15.29 1.39
C VAL A 6 -3.09 16.52 1.95
N VAL A 7 -4.30 16.34 2.49
CA VAL A 7 -5.06 17.43 3.12
C VAL A 7 -4.29 18.00 4.31
N GLY A 8 -3.77 17.14 5.20
CA GLY A 8 -3.00 17.57 6.36
C GLY A 8 -1.76 18.39 5.99
N LEU A 9 -0.93 17.87 5.08
CA LEU A 9 0.30 18.56 4.68
C LEU A 9 0.04 19.86 3.91
N ARG A 10 -1.02 19.92 3.08
CA ARG A 10 -1.42 21.17 2.42
C ARG A 10 -1.92 22.22 3.42
N GLY A 11 -2.57 21.79 4.50
CA GLY A 11 -2.99 22.67 5.59
C GLY A 11 -1.81 23.18 6.42
N GLU A 12 -0.81 22.32 6.67
CA GLU A 12 0.40 22.67 7.43
C GLU A 12 1.36 23.59 6.64
N PHE A 13 1.44 23.40 5.31
CA PHE A 13 2.30 24.18 4.43
C PHE A 13 1.51 24.92 3.34
N PRO A 14 0.68 25.92 3.72
CA PRO A 14 -0.19 26.62 2.78
C PRO A 14 0.62 27.37 1.72
N GLY A 15 0.19 27.29 0.46
CA GLY A 15 0.80 28.00 -0.67
C GLY A 15 2.17 27.46 -1.11
N ARG A 16 2.71 26.42 -0.46
CA ARG A 16 3.96 25.78 -0.89
C ARG A 16 3.69 24.59 -1.81
N PRO A 17 4.41 24.44 -2.93
CA PRO A 17 4.31 23.25 -3.74
C PRO A 17 4.83 22.04 -2.94
N ILE A 18 4.01 21.00 -2.83
CA ILE A 18 4.36 19.74 -2.15
C ILE A 18 4.55 18.65 -3.20
N VAL A 19 5.71 17.99 -3.18
CA VAL A 19 6.05 16.87 -4.05
C VAL A 19 6.17 15.61 -3.20
N TYR A 20 5.41 14.58 -3.57
CA TYR A 20 5.41 13.28 -2.90
C TYR A 20 6.34 12.33 -3.65
N ARG A 21 7.46 11.95 -3.03
CA ARG A 21 8.43 11.03 -3.62
C ARG A 21 8.20 9.62 -3.09
N VAL A 22 8.09 8.64 -3.99
CA VAL A 22 7.86 7.23 -3.67
C VAL A 22 9.02 6.39 -4.20
N GLY A 23 9.56 5.49 -3.38
CA GLY A 23 10.66 4.60 -3.77
C GLY A 23 10.24 3.47 -4.72
N THR A 24 11.22 2.78 -5.29
CA THR A 24 11.02 1.71 -6.28
C THR A 24 10.63 0.33 -5.74
N GLY A 25 10.40 0.18 -4.43
CA GLY A 25 10.15 -1.08 -3.72
C GLY A 25 8.98 -1.94 -4.23
N ASP A 26 8.20 -2.56 -3.33
CA ASP A 26 7.13 -3.49 -3.72
C ASP A 26 6.18 -2.89 -4.80
N PRO A 27 6.10 -3.46 -6.01
CA PRO A 27 5.40 -2.83 -7.12
C PRO A 27 3.90 -2.60 -6.87
N VAL A 28 3.21 -3.54 -6.22
CA VAL A 28 1.78 -3.41 -5.96
C VAL A 28 1.50 -2.35 -4.90
N ALA A 29 2.20 -2.39 -3.76
CA ALA A 29 2.06 -1.38 -2.71
C ALA A 29 2.45 0.01 -3.21
N ARG A 30 3.57 0.11 -3.91
CA ARG A 30 4.06 1.36 -4.52
C ARG A 30 3.03 1.95 -5.46
N ASN A 31 2.55 1.16 -6.43
CA ASN A 31 1.58 1.65 -7.41
C ASN A 31 0.25 2.03 -6.73
N ARG A 32 -0.17 1.32 -5.68
CA ARG A 32 -1.36 1.69 -4.89
C ARG A 32 -1.20 3.04 -4.20
N VAL A 33 -0.05 3.29 -3.57
CA VAL A 33 0.27 4.58 -2.94
C VAL A 33 0.29 5.71 -3.98
N ILE A 34 1.01 5.51 -5.08
CA ILE A 34 1.09 6.49 -6.18
C ILE A 34 -0.30 6.81 -6.72
N ASN A 35 -1.11 5.79 -7.01
CA ASN A 35 -2.46 5.99 -7.53
C ASN A 35 -3.38 6.73 -6.54
N GLY A 36 -3.23 6.46 -5.24
CA GLY A 36 -3.98 7.16 -4.20
C GLY A 36 -3.59 8.64 -4.08
N LEU A 37 -2.31 8.95 -4.21
CA LEU A 37 -1.80 10.33 -4.23
C LEU A 37 -2.27 11.09 -5.49
N LEU A 38 -2.15 10.46 -6.66
CA LEU A 38 -2.60 11.06 -7.93
C LEU A 38 -4.11 11.33 -7.93
N ALA A 39 -4.91 10.43 -7.34
CA ALA A 39 -6.37 10.58 -7.28
C ALA A 39 -6.83 11.82 -6.49
N VAL A 40 -5.98 12.36 -5.60
CA VAL A 40 -6.24 13.59 -4.85
C VAL A 40 -5.47 14.80 -5.38
N GLY A 41 -4.95 14.69 -6.61
CA GLY A 41 -4.25 15.78 -7.31
C GLY A 41 -2.90 16.12 -6.69
N ALA A 42 -2.21 15.16 -6.08
CA ALA A 42 -0.85 15.36 -5.60
C ALA A 42 0.18 15.26 -6.73
N THR A 43 1.26 16.03 -6.63
CA THR A 43 2.43 15.89 -7.52
C THR A 43 3.30 14.75 -7.03
N VAL A 44 3.52 13.74 -7.86
CA VAL A 44 4.22 12.50 -7.48
C VAL A 44 5.46 12.25 -8.33
N GLU A 45 6.56 11.89 -7.68
CA GLU A 45 7.79 11.42 -8.31
C GLU A 45 8.13 9.99 -7.86
N LEU A 46 8.56 9.16 -8.80
CA LEU A 46 9.12 7.84 -8.55
C LEU A 46 10.65 7.96 -8.48
N SER A 47 11.22 7.75 -7.29
CA SER A 47 12.66 7.86 -7.05
C SER A 47 13.31 6.48 -7.10
N ARG A 48 14.39 6.34 -7.89
CA ARG A 48 15.17 5.10 -7.98
C ARG A 48 16.15 5.03 -6.82
N GLU A 49 16.16 3.88 -6.17
CA GLU A 49 17.07 3.57 -5.08
C GLU A 49 18.35 2.93 -5.63
N GLU A 50 19.37 3.73 -5.93
CA GLU A 50 20.73 3.21 -5.96
C GLU A 50 21.31 3.34 -4.54
N GLY A 51 21.45 2.21 -3.84
CA GLY A 51 22.17 2.15 -2.56
C GLY A 51 21.42 2.58 -1.29
N THR A 52 20.08 2.73 -1.32
CA THR A 52 19.33 3.25 -0.16
C THR A 52 19.01 2.21 0.91
N THR A 53 19.20 0.90 0.66
CA THR A 53 19.02 -0.14 1.68
C THR A 53 20.11 0.01 2.75
N PRO A 54 19.79 0.45 3.98
CA PRO A 54 20.81 0.65 5.01
C PRO A 54 21.44 -0.69 5.38
N ARG A 55 22.78 -0.78 5.33
CA ARG A 55 23.53 -1.94 5.86
C ARG A 55 23.61 -1.81 7.39
N GLY A 56 23.00 -2.74 8.14
CA GLY A 56 23.06 -2.80 9.61
C GLY A 56 21.74 -3.16 10.30
N ARG A 57 21.78 -3.87 11.44
CA ARG A 57 20.61 -4.50 12.11
C ARG A 57 19.90 -3.64 13.18
N ARG A 58 20.10 -2.31 13.28
CA ARG A 58 19.66 -1.56 14.50
C ARG A 58 18.96 -0.20 14.34
N ARG A 59 18.49 0.22 13.15
CA ARG A 59 17.69 1.47 12.98
C ARG A 59 16.42 1.22 12.16
N PRO A 60 15.36 2.06 12.28
CA PRO A 60 14.16 1.93 11.44
C PRO A 60 14.52 2.26 9.99
N ARG A 61 14.87 1.22 9.23
CA ARG A 61 15.36 1.29 7.84
C ARG A 61 14.44 2.11 6.95
N ASP A 62 13.15 2.05 7.22
CA ASP A 62 12.11 2.69 6.42
C ASP A 62 12.14 4.22 6.55
N ALA A 63 12.40 4.75 7.75
CA ALA A 63 12.49 6.20 7.97
C ALA A 63 13.74 6.79 7.29
N GLU A 64 14.88 6.11 7.40
CA GLU A 64 16.11 6.54 6.71
C GLU A 64 15.97 6.46 5.18
N ALA A 65 15.36 5.39 4.66
CA ALA A 65 15.08 5.25 3.24
C ALA A 65 14.13 6.35 2.76
N ALA A 66 13.06 6.62 3.50
CA ALA A 66 12.12 7.70 3.19
C ALA A 66 12.80 9.07 3.15
N MET A 67 13.68 9.38 4.11
CA MET A 67 14.45 10.63 4.08
C MET A 67 15.37 10.74 2.85
N ARG A 68 16.07 9.65 2.48
CA ARG A 68 16.92 9.64 1.28
C ARG A 68 16.09 9.83 0.01
N ILE A 69 14.97 9.13 -0.12
CA ILE A 69 14.01 9.27 -1.23
C ILE A 69 13.50 10.73 -1.30
N ALA A 70 13.18 11.33 -0.15
CA ALA A 70 12.69 12.71 -0.08
C ALA A 70 13.74 13.74 -0.52
N GLN A 71 15.04 13.46 -0.42
CA GLN A 71 16.11 14.38 -0.81
C GLN A 71 16.45 14.31 -2.31
N HIS A 72 16.25 13.16 -2.96
CA HIS A 72 16.66 12.94 -4.35
C HIS A 72 15.47 13.06 -5.31
N PRO A 73 15.51 14.00 -6.28
CA PRO A 73 14.48 14.10 -7.31
C PRO A 73 14.26 12.78 -8.05
N GLY A 74 13.00 12.43 -8.26
CA GLY A 74 12.61 11.24 -9.00
C GLY A 74 12.06 11.55 -10.38
N ARG A 75 11.65 10.51 -11.09
CA ARG A 75 10.91 10.63 -12.35
C ARG A 75 9.46 10.99 -12.04
N GLY A 76 8.97 12.12 -12.56
CA GLY A 76 7.56 12.49 -12.44
C GLY A 76 6.62 11.40 -12.98
N VAL A 77 5.59 11.08 -12.20
CA VAL A 77 4.54 10.13 -12.61
C VAL A 77 3.35 10.90 -13.13
N ARG A 78 3.02 10.67 -14.41
CA ARG A 78 1.84 11.25 -15.06
C ARG A 78 0.81 10.14 -15.25
N GLY A 79 -0.31 10.22 -14.53
CA GLY A 79 -1.42 9.28 -14.67
C GLY A 79 -1.30 8.00 -13.84
N ARG A 80 -2.43 7.29 -13.73
CA ARG A 80 -2.59 6.10 -12.91
C ARG A 80 -1.71 4.95 -13.45
N ILE A 81 -0.99 4.27 -12.58
CA ILE A 81 -0.17 3.10 -12.90
C ILE A 81 -1.02 1.83 -12.73
N PRO A 82 -1.01 0.87 -13.67
CA PRO A 82 -1.73 -0.39 -13.49
C PRO A 82 -1.19 -1.19 -12.29
N LEU A 83 -2.11 -1.80 -11.55
CA LEU A 83 -1.79 -2.80 -10.53
C LEU A 83 -1.72 -4.17 -11.21
N ARG A 84 -0.54 -4.78 -11.23
CA ARG A 84 -0.35 -6.14 -11.75
C ARG A 84 -0.09 -7.07 -10.59
N VAL A 85 -1.16 -7.68 -10.08
CA VAL A 85 -1.07 -8.66 -9.00
C VAL A 85 -0.55 -9.98 -9.55
N THR A 86 0.55 -10.45 -9.00
CA THR A 86 1.18 -11.72 -9.31
C THR A 86 0.65 -12.85 -8.43
N PRO A 87 0.73 -14.12 -8.88
CA PRO A 87 0.42 -15.26 -8.01
C PRO A 87 1.27 -15.30 -6.73
N GLY A 88 2.52 -14.86 -6.80
CA GLY A 88 3.43 -14.78 -5.66
C GLY A 88 2.95 -13.81 -4.58
N GLU A 89 2.47 -12.63 -4.96
CA GLU A 89 1.90 -11.65 -4.02
C GLU A 89 0.62 -12.18 -3.36
N VAL A 90 -0.24 -12.86 -4.12
CA VAL A 90 -1.43 -13.52 -3.58
C VAL A 90 -1.03 -14.58 -2.54
N ALA A 91 -0.09 -15.45 -2.87
CA ALA A 91 0.40 -16.49 -1.96
C ALA A 91 1.03 -15.89 -0.70
N ASN A 92 1.82 -14.82 -0.85
CA ASN A 92 2.41 -14.11 0.29
C ASN A 92 1.33 -13.51 1.20
N LEU A 93 0.27 -12.93 0.64
CA LEU A 93 -0.81 -12.36 1.45
C LEU A 93 -1.63 -13.43 2.16
N GLN A 94 -1.85 -14.59 1.53
CA GLN A 94 -2.46 -15.76 2.18
C GLN A 94 -1.60 -16.27 3.34
N ARG A 95 -0.27 -16.32 3.18
CA ARG A 95 0.68 -16.64 4.26
C ARG A 95 0.57 -15.63 5.41
N LEU A 96 0.57 -14.33 5.11
CA LEU A 96 0.45 -13.28 6.12
C LEU A 96 -0.89 -13.32 6.87
N SER A 97 -1.99 -13.64 6.18
CA SER A 97 -3.29 -13.89 6.82
C SER A 97 -3.20 -15.04 7.83
N ARG A 98 -2.57 -16.15 7.41
CA ARG A 98 -2.41 -17.32 8.28
C ARG A 98 -1.55 -16.99 9.49
N GLU A 99 -0.45 -16.27 9.30
CA GLU A 99 0.43 -15.84 10.40
C GLU A 99 -0.28 -14.89 11.37
N GLY A 100 -0.92 -13.84 10.85
CA GLY A 100 -1.63 -12.84 11.66
C GLY A 100 -2.82 -13.41 12.44
N SER A 101 -3.39 -14.53 11.98
CA SER A 101 -4.47 -15.24 12.68
C SER A 101 -3.97 -16.38 13.58
N GLY A 102 -2.66 -16.52 13.81
CA GLY A 102 -2.10 -17.58 14.63
C GLY A 102 -2.27 -18.98 14.02
N GLY A 103 -2.31 -19.08 12.69
CA GLY A 103 -2.43 -20.32 11.94
C GLY A 103 -3.84 -20.69 11.50
N ARG A 104 -4.86 -19.91 11.89
CA ARG A 104 -6.28 -20.33 11.83
C ARG A 104 -6.97 -19.97 10.52
N ILE A 105 -6.60 -18.85 9.90
CA ILE A 105 -7.33 -18.28 8.76
C ILE A 105 -6.39 -18.01 7.61
N THR A 106 -6.66 -18.67 6.50
CA THR A 106 -6.09 -18.33 5.20
C THR A 106 -7.18 -17.72 4.35
N ILE A 107 -7.07 -16.44 4.02
CA ILE A 107 -8.01 -15.78 3.11
C ILE A 107 -8.01 -16.43 1.72
N SER A 108 -9.14 -16.32 1.01
CA SER A 108 -9.23 -16.83 -0.36
C SER A 108 -8.32 -16.05 -1.31
N LYS A 109 -8.00 -16.62 -2.48
CA LYS A 109 -7.24 -15.90 -3.53
C LYS A 109 -7.96 -14.63 -3.98
N GLU A 110 -9.29 -14.66 -3.99
CA GLU A 110 -10.14 -13.52 -4.36
C GLU A 110 -10.08 -12.41 -3.30
N ASP A 111 -10.20 -12.77 -2.03
CA ASP A 111 -10.06 -11.81 -0.93
C ASP A 111 -8.64 -11.21 -0.90
N ALA A 112 -7.62 -12.04 -1.16
CA ALA A 112 -6.25 -11.57 -1.28
C ALA A 112 -6.07 -10.55 -2.42
N ARG A 113 -6.67 -10.79 -3.59
CA ARG A 113 -6.68 -9.81 -4.69
C ARG A 113 -7.37 -8.50 -4.29
N ARG A 114 -8.52 -8.57 -3.64
CA ARG A 114 -9.24 -7.39 -3.15
C ARG A 114 -8.40 -6.56 -2.19
N VAL A 115 -7.63 -7.21 -1.32
CA VAL A 115 -6.70 -6.53 -0.41
C VAL A 115 -5.54 -5.86 -1.16
N LEU A 116 -4.94 -6.57 -2.12
CA LEU A 116 -3.83 -6.05 -2.95
C LEU A 116 -4.28 -4.86 -3.83
N GLU A 117 -5.50 -4.92 -4.36
CA GLU A 117 -6.15 -3.83 -5.09
C GLU A 117 -6.57 -2.66 -4.18
N GLY A 118 -6.54 -2.89 -2.86
CA GLY A 118 -6.87 -1.90 -1.86
C GLY A 118 -8.35 -1.66 -1.63
N LYS A 119 -9.18 -2.61 -2.07
CA LYS A 119 -10.61 -2.65 -1.76
C LYS A 119 -10.83 -2.95 -0.27
N TRP A 120 -10.05 -3.87 0.28
CA TRP A 120 -10.07 -4.25 1.71
C TRP A 120 -8.67 -4.12 2.34
N SER A 121 -8.63 -4.05 3.66
CA SER A 121 -7.44 -4.33 4.46
C SER A 121 -7.31 -5.83 4.73
N LEU A 122 -6.09 -6.28 5.04
CA LEU A 122 -5.86 -7.66 5.42
C LEU A 122 -6.68 -8.04 6.67
N THR A 123 -6.77 -7.13 7.64
CA THR A 123 -7.56 -7.32 8.86
C THR A 123 -9.04 -7.51 8.55
N GLU A 124 -9.64 -6.64 7.72
CA GLU A 124 -11.05 -6.80 7.31
C GLU A 124 -11.27 -8.14 6.60
N ALA A 125 -10.37 -8.55 5.72
CA ALA A 125 -10.47 -9.81 5.01
C ALA A 125 -10.40 -11.03 5.95
N VAL A 126 -9.57 -10.97 6.99
CA VAL A 126 -9.48 -12.01 8.03
C VAL A 126 -10.74 -12.00 8.91
N SER A 127 -11.19 -10.83 9.35
CA SER A 127 -12.40 -10.67 10.18
C SER A 127 -13.65 -11.16 9.48
N ALA A 128 -13.78 -10.97 8.17
CA ALA A 128 -14.90 -11.48 7.38
C ALA A 128 -15.01 -13.01 7.38
N LYS A 129 -13.95 -13.75 7.73
CA LYS A 129 -13.97 -15.22 7.90
C LYS A 129 -14.28 -15.66 9.32
N LEU A 130 -14.19 -14.76 10.30
CA LEU A 130 -14.53 -15.00 11.71
C LEU A 130 -16.01 -14.78 11.98
N LEU A 131 -16.66 -13.93 11.19
CA LEU A 131 -18.10 -13.69 11.31
C LEU A 131 -18.88 -14.81 10.62
N PRO A 132 -19.94 -15.37 11.24
CA PRO A 132 -20.82 -16.31 10.57
C PRO A 132 -21.41 -15.63 9.34
N THR A 133 -21.37 -16.32 8.21
CA THR A 133 -22.01 -15.84 6.98
C THR A 133 -23.51 -15.70 7.30
N PRO A 134 -24.16 -14.54 7.09
CA PRO A 134 -25.60 -14.46 7.28
C PRO A 134 -26.25 -15.50 6.37
N VAL A 135 -27.00 -16.42 6.99
CA VAL A 135 -27.81 -17.40 6.27
C VAL A 135 -28.73 -16.58 5.37
N ARG A 136 -28.56 -16.73 4.06
CA ARG A 136 -29.54 -16.21 3.11
C ARG A 136 -30.77 -17.08 3.27
N ASP A 137 -31.74 -16.62 4.05
CA ASP A 137 -33.11 -17.14 3.97
C ASP A 137 -33.62 -16.85 2.55
N GLY A 138 -33.63 -17.88 1.71
CA GLY A 138 -34.25 -17.83 0.40
C GLY A 138 -35.77 -17.76 0.54
N PRO A 139 -36.48 -17.12 -0.40
CA PRO A 139 -37.94 -17.07 -0.35
C PRO A 139 -38.50 -18.49 -0.52
N ARG A 140 -39.48 -18.82 0.33
CA ARG A 140 -40.28 -20.05 0.27
C ARG A 140 -41.22 -20.06 -0.92
#